data_AF-A0A9D7NBZ3-F1
#
_entry.id   AF-A0A9D7NBZ3-F1
#
_cell.length_a   1.000
_cell.length_b   1.000
_cell.length_c   1.000
_cell.angle_alpha   90.00
_cell.angle_beta   90.00
_cell.angle_gamma   90.00
#
_symmetry.space_group_name_H-M   'P 1'
#
loop_
_entity.id
_entity.type
_entity.pdbx_description
1 polymer ?
#
loop_
_entity_poly.entity_id
_entity_poly.type
_entity_poly.pdbx_seq_one_letter_code
_entity_poly.pdbx_strand_id
1 'polypeptide(L)'
;MNIRKIKLALTVGLLNQEAGNVVNDIQAMMSDFREEVGAYVGAKVVKMAKLNPTHVQQTYALQYERCTLKVDLISNPSTNLQVVRNFSLAS
;
A
#
# COMPACT_ATOMS: atom_id res chain seq x y z
N MET A 1 -7.24 -2.73 -17.54
CA MET A 1 -7.07 -2.90 -16.08
C MET A 1 -8.43 -2.91 -15.39
N ASN A 2 -8.79 -3.99 -14.68
CA ASN A 2 -10.04 -4.04 -13.91
C ASN A 2 -9.83 -3.45 -12.51
N ILE A 3 -9.92 -2.12 -12.39
CA ILE A 3 -9.66 -1.39 -11.14
C ILE A 3 -10.58 -1.84 -10.00
N ARG A 4 -11.85 -2.17 -10.30
CA ARG A 4 -12.81 -2.60 -9.28
C ARG A 4 -12.39 -3.91 -8.63
N LYS A 5 -11.98 -4.90 -9.45
CA LYS A 5 -11.47 -6.20 -8.98
C LYS A 5 -10.24 -6.03 -8.08
N ILE A 6 -9.28 -5.21 -8.52
CA ILE A 6 -8.05 -4.92 -7.77
C ILE A 6 -8.38 -4.25 -6.42
N LYS A 7 -9.22 -3.22 -6.42
CA LYS A 7 -9.61 -2.52 -5.19
C LYS A 7 -10.33 -3.46 -4.21
N LEU A 8 -11.22 -4.32 -4.70
CA LEU A 8 -11.93 -5.27 -3.84
C LEU A 8 -10.96 -6.25 -3.18
N ALA A 9 -10.04 -6.84 -3.96
CA ALA A 9 -9.04 -7.75 -3.43
C ALA A 9 -8.12 -7.08 -2.40
N LEU A 10 -7.63 -5.88 -2.70
CA LEU A 10 -6.80 -5.10 -1.76
C LEU A 10 -7.57 -4.77 -0.48
N THR A 11 -8.83 -4.33 -0.57
CA THR A 11 -9.63 -4.04 0.62
C THR A 11 -9.81 -5.29 1.48
N VAL A 12 -10.17 -6.43 0.88
CA VAL A 12 -10.37 -7.68 1.63
C VAL A 12 -9.06 -8.15 2.25
N GLY A 13 -7.94 -8.12 1.51
CA GLY A 13 -6.65 -8.55 2.05
C GLY A 13 -6.14 -7.63 3.16
N LEU A 14 -6.29 -6.31 3.00
CA LEU A 14 -5.90 -5.33 4.02
C LEU A 14 -6.77 -5.38 5.29
N LEU A 15 -8.05 -5.75 5.17
CA LEU A 15 -8.92 -5.96 6.35
C LEU A 15 -8.51 -7.19 7.16
N ASN A 16 -7.92 -8.20 6.52
CA ASN A 16 -7.47 -9.44 7.16
C ASN A 16 -5.96 -9.44 7.43
N GLN A 17 -5.29 -8.30 7.27
CA GLN A 17 -3.86 -8.18 7.45
C GLN A 17 -3.50 -8.23 8.95
N GLU A 18 -2.59 -9.13 9.29
CA GLU A 18 -1.98 -9.21 10.63
C GLU A 18 -0.81 -8.22 10.75
N ALA A 19 -0.37 -7.92 11.97
CA ALA A 19 0.73 -6.98 12.19
C ALA A 19 1.99 -7.35 11.39
N GLY A 20 2.54 -6.40 10.61
CA GLY A 20 3.65 -6.70 9.69
C GLY A 20 4.01 -5.54 8.76
N ASN A 21 4.75 -5.88 7.70
CA ASN A 21 5.15 -4.92 6.67
C ASN A 21 4.09 -4.82 5.56
N VAL A 22 3.21 -3.85 5.72
CA VAL A 22 2.05 -3.65 4.85
C VAL A 22 2.44 -3.42 3.39
N VAL A 23 3.58 -2.78 3.12
CA VAL A 23 4.02 -2.52 1.74
C VAL A 23 4.37 -3.82 1.03
N ASN A 24 4.99 -4.78 1.73
CA ASN A 24 5.30 -6.10 1.19
C ASN A 24 4.02 -6.89 0.94
N ASP A 25 3.06 -6.85 1.87
CA ASP A 25 1.79 -7.55 1.74
C ASP A 25 0.99 -7.02 0.54
N ILE A 26 0.95 -5.70 0.37
CA ILE A 26 0.33 -5.06 -0.80
C ILE A 26 1.03 -5.48 -2.08
N GLN A 27 2.36 -5.53 -2.11
CA GLN A 27 3.10 -5.97 -3.29
C GLN A 27 2.77 -7.43 -3.65
N ALA A 28 2.67 -8.31 -2.65
CA ALA A 28 2.26 -9.70 -2.85
C ALA A 28 0.84 -9.79 -3.43
N MET A 29 -0.12 -9.08 -2.84
CA MET A 29 -1.50 -9.02 -3.36
C MET A 29 -1.60 -8.46 -4.78
N MET A 30 -0.78 -7.46 -5.12
CA MET A 30 -0.75 -6.87 -6.46
C MET A 30 -0.13 -7.80 -7.50
N SER A 31 0.69 -8.77 -7.08
CA SER A 31 1.30 -9.73 -8.00
C SER A 31 0.27 -10.66 -8.67
N ASP A 32 -0.86 -10.91 -8.01
CA ASP A 32 -2.02 -11.65 -8.56
C ASP A 32 -2.68 -10.91 -9.74
N PHE A 33 -2.39 -9.61 -9.89
CA PHE A 33 -2.92 -8.74 -10.94
C PHE A 33 -1.86 -8.31 -11.94
N ARG A 34 -0.74 -9.05 -12.05
CA ARG A 34 0.39 -8.70 -12.92
C ARG A 34 -0.03 -8.50 -14.38
N GLU A 35 -1.00 -9.25 -14.88
CA GLU A 35 -1.52 -9.07 -16.24
C GLU A 35 -2.20 -7.71 -16.44
N GLU A 36 -2.82 -7.16 -15.39
CA GLU A 36 -3.50 -5.87 -15.44
C GLU A 36 -2.57 -4.68 -15.12
N VAL A 37 -1.67 -4.82 -14.15
CA VAL A 37 -0.85 -3.71 -13.61
C VAL A 37 0.58 -3.69 -14.16
N GLY A 38 1.05 -4.80 -14.71
CA GLY A 38 2.43 -4.98 -15.18
C GLY A 38 3.40 -5.36 -14.06
N ALA A 39 4.70 -5.40 -14.39
CA ALA A 39 5.74 -5.70 -13.42
C ALA A 39 5.89 -4.59 -12.37
N TYR A 40 6.32 -4.98 -11.17
CA TYR A 40 6.68 -4.04 -10.12
C TYR A 40 7.99 -3.34 -10.47
N VAL A 41 7.99 -2.01 -10.41
CA VAL A 41 9.14 -1.15 -10.74
C VAL A 41 9.86 -0.71 -9.47
N GLY A 42 9.11 -0.39 -8.41
CA GLY A 42 9.69 0.08 -7.16
C GLY A 42 8.68 0.76 -6.24
N ALA A 43 9.13 1.15 -5.05
CA ALA A 43 8.34 1.92 -4.10
C ALA A 43 9.17 3.07 -3.52
N LYS A 44 8.50 4.19 -3.25
CA LYS A 44 9.10 5.32 -2.57
C LYS A 44 8.12 6.00 -1.63
N VAL A 45 8.62 6.57 -0.55
CA VAL A 45 7.86 7.47 0.31
C VAL A 45 7.77 8.82 -0.39
N VAL A 46 6.55 9.29 -0.67
CA VAL A 46 6.30 10.59 -1.33
C VAL A 46 5.85 11.67 -0.35
N LYS A 47 5.39 11.27 0.84
CA LYS A 47 5.05 12.19 1.92
C LYS A 47 5.29 11.50 3.25
N MET A 48 5.81 12.24 4.23
CA MET A 48 5.95 11.78 5.60
C MET A 48 5.62 12.92 6.55
N ALA A 49 4.85 12.64 7.59
CA ALA A 49 4.49 13.61 8.61
C ALA A 49 4.39 12.92 9.97
N LYS A 50 4.97 13.52 11.00
CA LYS A 50 4.77 13.07 12.37
C LYS A 50 3.35 13.46 12.81
N LEU A 51 2.56 12.49 13.27
CA LEU A 51 1.21 12.75 13.79
C LEU A 51 1.26 13.08 15.29
N ASN A 52 2.07 12.35 16.04
CA ASN A 52 2.31 12.52 17.47
C ASN A 52 3.67 11.88 17.85
N PRO A 53 4.10 11.89 19.13
CA PRO A 53 5.39 11.33 19.52
C PRO A 53 5.62 9.86 19.11
N THR A 54 4.57 9.06 18.99
CA THR A 54 4.63 7.61 18.74
C THR A 54 4.15 7.21 17.35
N HIS A 55 3.54 8.11 16.57
CA HIS A 55 2.93 7.79 15.27
C HIS A 55 3.43 8.70 14.16
N VAL A 56 3.68 8.09 13.00
CA VAL A 56 4.07 8.75 11.76
C VAL A 56 3.07 8.37 10.68
N GLN A 57 2.64 9.35 9.90
CA GLN A 57 1.93 9.12 8.66
C GLN A 57 2.91 9.11 7.50
N GLN A 58 2.84 8.10 6.65
CA GLN A 58 3.65 7.96 5.44
C GLN A 58 2.73 7.71 4.24
N THR A 59 3.00 8.36 3.12
CA THR A 59 2.38 8.03 1.84
C THR A 59 3.43 7.33 0.99
N TYR A 60 3.17 6.09 0.62
CA TYR A 60 3.98 5.33 -0.32
C TYR A 60 3.39 5.43 -1.73
N ALA A 61 4.25 5.51 -2.74
CA ALA A 61 3.91 5.31 -4.14
C ALA A 61 4.59 4.03 -4.62
N LEU A 62 3.80 2.97 -4.81
CA LEU A 62 4.22 1.70 -5.38
C LEU A 62 3.99 1.79 -6.90
N GLN A 63 5.08 1.71 -7.66
CA GLN A 63 5.10 1.87 -9.09
C GLN A 63 5.07 0.51 -9.76
N TYR A 64 4.15 0.36 -10.70
CA TYR A 64 4.04 -0.75 -11.63
C TYR A 64 4.11 -0.19 -13.06
N GLU A 65 4.40 -1.02 -14.05
CA GLU A 65 4.55 -0.57 -15.43
C GLU A 65 3.32 0.18 -15.97
N ARG A 66 2.11 -0.16 -15.49
CA ARG A 66 0.86 0.39 -16.01
C ARG A 66 0.07 1.22 -15.01
N CYS A 67 0.52 1.33 -13.76
CA CYS A 67 -0.14 2.16 -12.76
C CYS A 67 0.77 2.48 -11.57
N THR A 68 0.37 3.46 -10.78
CA THR A 68 0.92 3.73 -9.45
C THR A 68 -0.16 3.53 -8.40
N LEU A 69 0.12 2.66 -7.43
CA LEU A 69 -0.68 2.50 -6.23
C LEU A 69 -0.13 3.43 -5.14
N LYS A 70 -0.92 4.42 -4.74
CA LYS A 70 -0.63 5.25 -3.58
C LYS A 70 -1.26 4.64 -2.34
N VAL A 71 -0.50 4.54 -1.26
CA VAL A 71 -0.94 3.98 0.02
C VAL A 71 -0.61 4.97 1.12
N ASP A 72 -1.63 5.41 1.85
CA ASP A 72 -1.46 6.20 3.07
C ASP A 72 -1.45 5.24 4.27
N LEU A 73 -0.34 5.25 4.99
CA LEU A 73 -0.06 4.40 6.14
C LEU A 73 0.11 5.26 7.39
N ILE A 74 -0.42 4.78 8.51
CA ILE A 74 -0.02 5.24 9.84
C ILE A 74 0.82 4.14 10.47
N SER A 75 2.04 4.48 10.86
CA SER A 75 2.97 3.56 11.51
C SER A 75 3.30 4.04 12.92
N ASN A 76 3.47 3.09 13.84
CA ASN A 76 4.03 3.31 15.16
C ASN A 76 5.38 2.61 15.23
N PRO A 77 6.51 3.34 15.10
CA PRO A 77 7.84 2.74 15.05
C PRO A 77 8.23 1.96 16.31
N SER A 78 7.63 2.29 17.46
CA SER A 78 7.94 1.64 18.73
C SER A 78 7.25 0.28 18.91
N THR A 79 6.14 0.05 18.21
CA THR A 79 5.35 -1.20 18.31
C THR A 79 5.33 -2.00 17.02
N ASN A 80 5.96 -1.49 15.96
CA ASN A 80 5.87 -2.00 14.59
C ASN A 80 4.43 -2.10 14.04
N LEU A 81 3.45 -1.47 14.70
CA LEU A 81 2.09 -1.41 14.21
C LEU A 81 2.01 -0.54 12.97
N GLN A 82 1.37 -1.05 11.92
CA GLN A 82 1.13 -0.35 10.67
C GLN A 82 -0.33 -0.52 10.28
N VAL A 83 -0.99 0.58 9.92
CA VAL A 83 -2.40 0.59 9.54
C VAL A 83 -2.56 1.37 8.24
N VAL A 84 -3.24 0.78 7.26
CA VAL A 84 -3.63 1.49 6.04
C VAL A 84 -4.79 2.41 6.35
N ARG A 85 -4.59 3.70 6.11
CA ARG A 85 -5.64 4.72 6.21
C ARG A 85 -6.43 4.83 4.91
N ASN A 86 -5.74 4.76 3.79
CA ASN A 86 -6.32 4.93 2.47
C ASN A 86 -5.42 4.33 1.39
N PHE A 87 -5.98 3.98 0.24
CA PHE A 87 -5.20 3.68 -0.95
C PHE A 87 -5.92 4.14 -2.22
N SER A 88 -5.15 4.45 -3.26
CA SER A 88 -5.69 4.85 -4.56
C SER A 88 -4.81 4.35 -5.70
N LEU A 89 -5.47 3.86 -6.74
CA LEU A 89 -4.82 3.42 -7.97
C LEU A 89 -4.94 4.56 -8.99
N ALA A 90 -3.81 5.03 -9.51
CA ALA A 90 -3.74 5.98 -10.61
C ALA A 90 -3.05 5.30 -11.80
N SER A 91 -3.69 5.33 -12.97
CA SER A 91 -3.14 4.86 -14.25
C SER A 91 -2.66 6.01 -15.09
#